data_AF-A0A383UR66-F1
#
_entry.id   AF-A0A383UR66-F1
#
_cell.length_a   1.000
_cell.length_b   1.000
_cell.length_c   1.000
_cell.angle_alpha   90.00
_cell.angle_beta   90.00
_cell.angle_gamma   90.00
#
_symmetry.space_group_name_H-M   'P 1'
#
loop_
_entity.id
_entity.type
_entity.pdbx_description
1 polymer ?
#
loop_
_entity_poly.entity_id
_entity_poly.type
_entity_poly.pdbx_seq_one_letter_code
_entity_poly.pdbx_strand_id
1 'polypeptide(L)'
;MSLTITMKEYLAMNPLESLLQNFRALHAAFFEIPCEIIFGKPRNSSTCRNPVTNLVNSLNFYLIQGHLIDSHINNIKSRLTRISEWMKTTPFELAPFAPLATLILNCASDNEVWISLLELVDTLEKIIEAQEAKLDDPGAKSMFRRTGITRDWTKQTMLHIKMMLRRELYGSVFFNVCGFCSKYFTQKSWTKNCIKLAKEYVKLSEEDDLKFPTDLDELLVWEWMKNVENKIFHSSEEYSETSTESPNSKPAQAVPLLKGTQHCMNQSGVIDGAQSERQVDYYITRRGLATSSHGWRDILVIGELTKSPKDEFMKKFLQLSALMREVFFAQPLRQFVHGFILFGTSLLLWVYDRSGPYCSSFIEIGESPQTLVYVMAAYMSMSDAELGLDPNIKYEAHQITVTLNVPGTEMTREFRLFPEPVAQPTTLVTRGTSCYRDLDGGCIVKFSWRMCGDDSEAELLEHAKDVDGLVKLVGSRDSVKISELRAGLKFTHEMVKDTRPKDKAMATPLEFTEGYMLDQKKSTSRTVKQKRKRNSEVNEAGTEYGRSSKRARSSAGCQPIRHQNLEEYLLTT
;
A
#
# COMPACT_ATOMS: atom_id res chain seq x y z
N MET A 1 28.75 -30.82 8.40
CA MET A 1 28.93 -30.19 9.74
C MET A 1 29.04 -31.27 10.84
N SER A 2 29.60 -30.98 12.03
CA SER A 2 29.53 -31.92 13.18
C SER A 2 28.39 -31.55 14.13
N LEU A 3 27.53 -32.52 14.46
CA LEU A 3 26.48 -32.37 15.47
C LEU A 3 27.07 -32.15 16.87
N THR A 4 26.52 -31.20 17.61
CA THR A 4 26.79 -31.02 19.04
C THR A 4 26.32 -32.24 19.83
N ILE A 5 27.02 -32.59 20.92
CA ILE A 5 26.69 -33.73 21.79
C ILE A 5 25.22 -33.63 22.24
N THR A 6 24.79 -32.45 22.65
CA THR A 6 23.42 -32.15 23.10
C THR A 6 22.35 -32.42 22.05
N MET A 7 22.68 -32.27 20.76
CA MET A 7 21.71 -32.52 19.68
C MET A 7 21.59 -34.00 19.36
N LYS A 8 22.69 -34.76 19.49
CA LYS A 8 22.66 -36.23 19.35
C LYS A 8 21.81 -36.86 20.47
N GLU A 9 21.94 -36.36 21.70
CA GLU A 9 21.11 -36.79 22.83
C GLU A 9 19.63 -36.44 22.62
N TYR A 10 19.35 -35.25 22.06
CA TYR A 10 17.98 -34.83 21.76
C TYR A 10 17.31 -35.72 20.70
N LEU A 11 18.01 -36.02 19.59
CA LEU A 11 17.50 -36.90 18.54
C LEU A 11 17.34 -38.34 19.02
N ALA A 12 18.17 -38.80 19.97
CA ALA A 12 17.97 -40.11 20.61
C ALA A 12 16.69 -40.17 21.45
N MET A 13 16.34 -39.06 22.13
CA MET A 13 15.12 -38.95 22.94
C MET A 13 13.87 -38.64 22.11
N ASN A 14 14.04 -38.02 20.95
CA ASN A 14 12.97 -37.61 20.04
C ASN A 14 13.33 -38.05 18.60
N PRO A 15 13.04 -39.30 18.23
CA PRO A 15 13.39 -39.81 16.91
C PRO A 15 12.57 -39.13 15.80
N LEU A 16 13.17 -38.96 14.62
CA LEU A 16 12.50 -38.38 13.44
C LEU A 16 11.63 -39.40 12.69
N GLU A 17 11.65 -40.68 13.09
CA GLU A 17 11.11 -41.83 12.35
C GLU A 17 9.70 -41.59 11.78
N SER A 18 8.75 -41.09 12.57
CA SER A 18 7.37 -40.84 12.13
C SER A 18 7.27 -39.85 10.96
N LEU A 19 8.08 -38.80 11.01
CA LEU A 19 8.15 -37.77 9.97
C LEU A 19 8.84 -38.29 8.72
N LEU A 20 9.92 -39.06 8.88
CA LEU A 20 10.65 -39.67 7.79
C LEU A 20 9.81 -40.73 7.06
N GLN A 21 9.03 -41.51 7.81
CA GLN A 21 8.10 -42.49 7.25
C GLN A 21 7.01 -41.83 6.42
N ASN A 22 6.48 -40.70 6.87
CA ASN A 22 5.50 -39.93 6.09
C ASN A 22 6.10 -39.41 4.78
N PHE A 23 7.35 -38.92 4.80
CA PHE A 23 8.05 -38.53 3.58
C PHE A 23 8.23 -39.70 2.62
N ARG A 24 8.65 -40.89 3.11
CA ARG A 24 8.79 -42.10 2.28
C ARG A 24 7.47 -42.50 1.63
N ALA A 25 6.37 -42.43 2.36
CA ALA A 25 5.03 -42.74 1.85
C ALA A 25 4.60 -41.76 0.74
N LEU A 26 4.79 -40.45 0.96
CA LEU A 26 4.49 -39.43 -0.05
C LEU A 26 5.41 -39.57 -1.27
N HIS A 27 6.71 -39.80 -1.07
CA HIS A 27 7.65 -40.00 -2.17
C HIS A 27 7.21 -41.20 -3.04
N ALA A 28 6.88 -42.34 -2.43
CA ALA A 28 6.40 -43.53 -3.15
C ALA A 28 5.05 -43.31 -3.87
N ALA A 29 4.22 -42.38 -3.39
CA ALA A 29 2.97 -42.01 -4.06
C ALA A 29 3.23 -41.18 -5.34
N PHE A 30 4.20 -40.26 -5.29
CA PHE A 30 4.44 -39.27 -6.34
C PHE A 30 5.58 -39.60 -7.32
N PHE A 31 6.47 -40.56 -7.02
CA PHE A 31 7.65 -40.89 -7.84
C PHE A 31 7.80 -42.40 -8.09
N GLU A 32 8.46 -42.76 -9.22
CA GLU A 32 8.56 -44.15 -9.72
C GLU A 32 9.98 -44.75 -9.70
N ILE A 33 11.05 -44.01 -9.37
CA ILE A 33 12.44 -44.40 -9.68
C ILE A 33 13.27 -44.79 -8.44
N PRO A 34 14.19 -45.79 -8.55
CA PRO A 34 15.28 -46.05 -7.59
C PRO A 34 16.31 -44.90 -7.44
N CYS A 35 17.14 -44.98 -6.39
CA CYS A 35 17.93 -43.93 -5.72
C CYS A 35 18.83 -42.99 -6.57
N GLU A 36 19.05 -43.21 -7.86
CA GLU A 36 19.96 -42.39 -8.67
C GLU A 36 19.33 -41.10 -9.20
N ILE A 37 18.00 -41.05 -9.41
CA ILE A 37 17.29 -39.84 -9.86
C ILE A 37 16.03 -39.65 -9.02
N ILE A 38 16.21 -39.22 -7.77
CA ILE A 38 15.18 -39.20 -6.71
C ILE A 38 13.93 -38.38 -7.06
N PHE A 39 14.01 -37.52 -8.09
CA PHE A 39 12.89 -36.74 -8.61
C PHE A 39 12.69 -36.82 -10.14
N GLY A 40 13.29 -37.82 -10.81
CA GLY A 40 13.43 -37.86 -12.28
C GLY A 40 12.19 -38.20 -13.11
N LYS A 41 11.12 -38.73 -12.50
CA LYS A 41 9.87 -39.15 -13.17
C LYS A 41 8.71 -39.03 -12.19
N PRO A 42 8.13 -37.83 -12.00
CA PRO A 42 6.95 -37.67 -11.16
C PRO A 42 5.73 -38.28 -11.86
N ARG A 43 4.93 -39.06 -11.11
CA ARG A 43 3.62 -39.57 -11.58
C ARG A 43 2.63 -38.45 -11.86
N ASN A 44 2.79 -37.33 -11.17
CA ASN A 44 1.98 -36.13 -11.36
C ASN A 44 2.89 -34.88 -11.26
N SER A 45 3.09 -34.21 -12.39
CA SER A 45 4.01 -33.08 -12.50
C SER A 45 3.58 -31.85 -11.70
N SER A 46 2.28 -31.63 -11.49
CA SER A 46 1.79 -30.46 -10.73
C SER A 46 1.89 -30.64 -9.21
N THR A 47 2.08 -31.87 -8.73
CA THR A 47 2.13 -32.20 -7.29
C THR A 47 3.46 -32.82 -6.84
N CYS A 48 4.46 -32.87 -7.71
CA CYS A 48 5.78 -33.45 -7.44
C CYS A 48 6.54 -32.77 -6.27
N ARG A 49 6.19 -31.53 -5.91
CA ARG A 49 6.79 -30.80 -4.78
C ARG A 49 6.19 -31.17 -3.42
N ASN A 50 5.05 -31.88 -3.40
CA ASN A 50 4.34 -32.19 -2.16
C ASN A 50 5.18 -32.95 -1.11
N PRO A 51 5.99 -33.97 -1.47
CA PRO A 51 6.79 -34.67 -0.48
C PRO A 51 7.78 -33.76 0.24
N VAL A 52 8.51 -32.90 -0.49
CA VAL A 52 9.51 -32.00 0.10
C VAL A 52 8.87 -30.85 0.86
N THR A 53 7.73 -30.32 0.40
CA THR A 53 6.97 -29.30 1.14
C THR A 53 6.42 -29.87 2.45
N ASN A 54 5.91 -31.11 2.43
CA ASN A 54 5.43 -31.78 3.62
C ASN A 54 6.57 -32.03 4.62
N LEU A 55 7.73 -32.50 4.14
CA LEU A 55 8.92 -32.72 4.96
C LEU A 55 9.33 -31.47 5.74
N VAL A 56 9.45 -30.33 5.06
CA VAL A 56 9.83 -29.05 5.68
C VAL A 56 8.78 -28.60 6.70
N ASN A 57 7.49 -28.75 6.39
CA ASN A 57 6.40 -28.37 7.31
C ASN A 57 6.35 -29.26 8.55
N SER A 58 6.50 -30.57 8.37
CA SER A 58 6.55 -31.53 9.48
C SER A 58 7.77 -31.29 10.37
N LEU A 59 8.92 -30.90 9.79
CA LEU A 59 10.13 -30.56 10.56
C LEU A 59 9.91 -29.28 11.38
N ASN A 60 9.22 -28.30 10.81
CA ASN A 60 8.87 -27.08 11.54
C ASN A 60 7.91 -27.39 12.71
N PHE A 61 6.91 -28.27 12.50
CA PHE A 61 6.02 -28.72 13.58
C PHE A 61 6.75 -29.52 14.66
N TYR A 62 7.66 -30.42 14.25
CA TYR A 62 8.51 -31.18 15.16
C TYR A 62 9.35 -30.27 16.07
N LEU A 63 9.89 -29.17 15.52
CA LEU A 63 10.62 -28.16 16.30
C LEU A 63 9.74 -27.29 17.21
N ILE A 64 8.43 -27.21 16.96
CA ILE A 64 7.47 -26.50 17.84
C ILE A 64 7.16 -27.33 19.10
N GLN A 65 7.14 -28.66 18.98
CA GLN A 65 6.80 -29.58 20.06
C GLN A 65 8.00 -29.93 20.96
N GLY A 66 9.22 -29.58 20.57
CA GLY A 66 10.46 -29.88 21.30
C GLY A 66 10.73 -28.96 22.48
N HIS A 67 11.10 -29.52 23.65
CA HIS A 67 11.24 -28.79 24.92
C HIS A 67 12.69 -28.49 25.40
N LEU A 68 13.73 -28.42 24.55
CA LEU A 68 15.11 -28.11 25.02
C LEU A 68 15.93 -27.15 24.12
N ILE A 69 16.67 -26.26 24.80
CA ILE A 69 17.73 -25.27 24.43
C ILE A 69 17.41 -24.20 23.37
N ASP A 70 17.23 -22.99 23.90
CA ASP A 70 16.48 -21.85 23.35
C ASP A 70 17.24 -20.97 22.33
N SER A 71 18.49 -21.27 21.93
CA SER A 71 19.23 -20.41 20.98
C SER A 71 19.49 -21.07 19.62
N HIS A 72 19.99 -22.30 19.60
CA HIS A 72 20.29 -23.03 18.35
C HIS A 72 19.02 -23.54 17.65
N ILE A 73 18.03 -24.02 18.41
CA ILE A 73 16.76 -24.47 17.86
C ILE A 73 15.91 -23.29 17.39
N ASN A 74 15.90 -22.17 18.12
CA ASN A 74 15.22 -20.94 17.67
C ASN A 74 15.84 -20.36 16.39
N ASN A 75 17.16 -20.50 16.21
CA ASN A 75 17.80 -20.15 14.96
C ASN A 75 17.32 -21.05 13.81
N ILE A 76 17.41 -22.38 13.94
CA ILE A 76 16.97 -23.30 12.87
C ILE A 76 15.46 -23.18 12.57
N LYS A 77 14.63 -23.00 13.59
CA LYS A 77 13.19 -22.81 13.46
C LYS A 77 12.84 -21.57 12.65
N SER A 78 13.47 -20.43 12.93
CA SER A 78 13.21 -19.19 12.18
C SER A 78 13.62 -19.33 10.71
N ARG A 79 14.75 -19.99 10.45
CA ARG A 79 15.24 -20.31 9.09
C ARG A 79 14.29 -21.25 8.33
N LEU A 80 13.83 -22.33 8.95
CA LEU A 80 12.86 -23.26 8.36
C LEU A 80 11.49 -22.62 8.13
N THR A 81 11.06 -21.71 9.00
CA THR A 81 9.82 -20.95 8.81
C THR A 81 9.92 -20.04 7.59
N ARG A 82 11.03 -19.31 7.44
CA ARG A 82 11.32 -18.50 6.25
C ARG A 82 11.31 -19.33 4.97
N ILE A 83 11.95 -20.50 4.99
CA ILE A 83 11.99 -21.42 3.84
C ILE A 83 10.59 -21.97 3.51
N SER A 84 9.81 -22.37 4.52
CA SER A 84 8.43 -22.86 4.33
C SER A 84 7.53 -21.79 3.69
N GLU A 85 7.66 -20.54 4.11
CA GLU A 85 6.93 -19.41 3.51
C GLU A 85 7.36 -19.17 2.06
N TRP A 86 8.67 -19.17 1.78
CA TRP A 86 9.20 -19.02 0.42
C TRP A 86 8.73 -20.15 -0.51
N MET A 87 8.72 -21.41 -0.05
CA MET A 87 8.26 -22.57 -0.83
C MET A 87 6.76 -22.50 -1.20
N LYS A 88 5.95 -21.77 -0.43
CA LYS A 88 4.51 -21.59 -0.73
C LYS A 88 4.27 -20.56 -1.84
N THR A 89 5.13 -19.55 -1.94
CA THR A 89 4.93 -18.39 -2.80
C THR A 89 5.79 -18.43 -4.06
N THR A 90 6.90 -19.16 -4.04
CA THR A 90 7.92 -19.13 -5.10
C THR A 90 8.10 -20.52 -5.71
N PRO A 91 8.07 -20.66 -7.05
CA PRO A 91 8.46 -21.90 -7.70
C PRO A 91 9.93 -22.25 -7.41
N PHE A 92 10.20 -23.50 -7.00
CA PHE A 92 11.56 -23.95 -6.67
C PHE A 92 11.92 -25.27 -7.34
N GLU A 93 13.23 -25.45 -7.55
CA GLU A 93 13.81 -26.68 -8.09
C GLU A 93 13.93 -27.75 -7.00
N LEU A 94 13.77 -29.02 -7.37
CA LEU A 94 13.89 -30.15 -6.45
C LEU A 94 15.34 -30.62 -6.24
N ALA A 95 16.26 -30.19 -7.10
CA ALA A 95 17.67 -30.60 -7.06
C ALA A 95 18.35 -30.39 -5.69
N PRO A 96 18.16 -29.26 -4.97
CA PRO A 96 18.76 -29.06 -3.64
C PRO A 96 18.32 -30.10 -2.61
N PHE A 97 17.11 -30.66 -2.75
CA PHE A 97 16.54 -31.62 -1.80
C PHE A 97 17.01 -33.05 -2.04
N ALA A 98 17.66 -33.33 -3.17
CA ALA A 98 18.02 -34.69 -3.56
C ALA A 98 18.92 -35.39 -2.53
N PRO A 99 19.99 -34.78 -1.98
CA PRO A 99 20.86 -35.44 -1.00
C PRO A 99 20.13 -35.87 0.28
N LEU A 100 19.28 -34.98 0.82
CA LEU A 100 18.48 -35.27 2.00
C LEU A 100 17.47 -36.39 1.71
N ALA A 101 16.79 -36.31 0.58
CA ALA A 101 15.84 -37.34 0.16
C ALA A 101 16.52 -38.70 -0.04
N THR A 102 17.76 -38.75 -0.56
CA THR A 102 18.55 -39.99 -0.67
C THR A 102 18.73 -40.65 0.69
N LEU A 103 19.15 -39.87 1.69
CA LEU A 103 19.40 -40.37 3.04
C LEU A 103 18.13 -40.90 3.68
N ILE A 104 17.01 -40.20 3.52
CA ILE A 104 15.71 -40.62 4.07
C ILE A 104 15.24 -41.93 3.42
N LEU A 105 15.35 -42.05 2.10
CA LEU A 105 14.92 -43.23 1.34
C LEU A 105 15.81 -44.44 1.60
N ASN A 106 17.10 -44.23 1.87
CA ASN A 106 18.04 -45.29 2.24
C ASN A 106 18.03 -45.62 3.75
N CYS A 107 17.08 -45.09 4.51
CA CYS A 107 16.95 -45.32 5.96
C CYS A 107 18.23 -44.99 6.74
N ALA A 108 18.90 -43.88 6.39
CA ALA A 108 20.03 -43.35 7.15
C ALA A 108 19.62 -42.96 8.59
N SER A 109 20.61 -42.81 9.47
CA SER A 109 20.36 -42.46 10.87
C SER A 109 19.81 -41.03 11.02
N ASP A 110 19.05 -40.77 12.08
CA ASP A 110 18.51 -39.44 12.38
C ASP A 110 19.59 -38.35 12.46
N ASN A 111 20.80 -38.73 12.90
CA ASN A 111 21.95 -37.83 12.93
C ASN A 111 22.42 -37.42 11.53
N GLU A 112 22.49 -38.37 10.58
CA GLU A 112 22.88 -38.11 9.19
C GLU A 112 21.82 -37.28 8.47
N VAL A 113 20.54 -37.61 8.69
CA VAL A 113 19.40 -36.86 8.16
C VAL A 113 19.41 -35.42 8.71
N TRP A 114 19.69 -35.23 10.00
CA TRP A 114 19.74 -33.90 10.59
C TRP A 114 20.91 -33.06 10.06
N ILE A 115 22.09 -33.64 9.88
CA ILE A 115 23.24 -32.91 9.29
C ILE A 115 22.90 -32.47 7.87
N SER A 116 22.33 -33.37 7.06
CA SER A 116 21.94 -33.05 5.69
C SER A 116 20.83 -32.00 5.62
N LEU A 117 19.92 -31.98 6.60
CA LEU A 117 18.92 -30.93 6.72
C LEU A 117 19.56 -29.55 6.95
N LEU A 118 20.57 -29.44 7.81
CA LEU A 118 21.27 -28.16 8.04
C LEU A 118 21.95 -27.67 6.77
N GLU A 119 22.58 -28.57 6.01
CA GLU A 119 23.23 -28.25 4.73
C GLU A 119 22.21 -27.83 3.67
N LEU A 120 21.04 -28.47 3.64
CA LEU A 120 19.91 -28.05 2.80
C LEU A 120 19.42 -26.66 3.17
N VAL A 121 19.22 -26.38 4.47
CA VAL A 121 18.78 -25.06 4.94
C VAL A 121 19.77 -23.97 4.54
N ASP A 122 21.07 -24.18 4.76
CA ASP A 122 22.12 -23.26 4.33
C ASP A 122 22.09 -23.02 2.81
N THR A 123 21.87 -24.08 2.02
CA THR A 123 21.83 -23.99 0.55
C THR A 123 20.59 -23.20 0.09
N LEU A 124 19.42 -23.50 0.65
CA LEU A 124 18.17 -22.81 0.32
C LEU A 124 18.22 -21.34 0.73
N GLU A 125 18.82 -21.00 1.86
CA GLU A 125 19.00 -19.60 2.25
C GLU A 125 19.89 -18.83 1.29
N LYS A 126 20.99 -19.42 0.82
CA LYS A 126 21.82 -18.80 -0.23
C LYS A 126 21.05 -18.62 -1.53
N ILE A 127 20.17 -19.56 -1.90
CA ILE A 127 19.31 -19.43 -3.08
C ILE A 127 18.32 -18.28 -2.90
N ILE A 128 17.67 -18.21 -1.74
CA ILE A 128 16.75 -17.12 -1.39
C ILE A 128 17.49 -15.78 -1.43
N GLU A 129 18.65 -15.68 -0.79
CA GLU A 129 19.46 -14.45 -0.76
C GLU A 129 19.96 -14.05 -2.16
N ALA A 130 20.35 -15.01 -3.00
CA ALA A 130 20.75 -14.74 -4.38
C ALA A 130 19.56 -14.32 -5.27
N GLN A 131 18.36 -14.83 -5.00
CA GLN A 131 17.12 -14.38 -5.64
C GLN A 131 16.72 -12.98 -5.17
N GLU A 132 16.77 -12.73 -3.86
CA GLU A 132 16.52 -11.41 -3.25
C GLU A 132 17.54 -10.37 -3.73
N ALA A 133 18.83 -10.72 -3.85
CA ALA A 133 19.88 -9.81 -4.32
C ALA A 133 19.82 -9.50 -5.82
N LYS A 134 19.17 -10.36 -6.62
CA LYS A 134 18.92 -10.13 -8.05
C LYS A 134 17.64 -9.36 -8.33
N LEU A 135 16.82 -9.11 -7.31
CA LEU A 135 15.61 -8.32 -7.45
C LEU A 135 15.97 -6.84 -7.26
N ASP A 136 15.99 -6.11 -8.37
CA ASP A 136 15.90 -4.65 -8.38
C ASP A 136 14.73 -4.25 -7.47
N ASP A 137 14.98 -3.55 -6.35
CA ASP A 137 13.91 -3.08 -5.44
C ASP A 137 13.06 -2.03 -6.17
N PRO A 138 11.91 -2.41 -6.74
CA PRO A 138 11.11 -1.50 -7.54
C PRO A 138 10.31 -0.55 -6.63
N GLY A 139 10.23 -0.85 -5.33
CA GLY A 139 9.56 -0.03 -4.33
C GLY A 139 10.42 1.12 -3.82
N ALA A 140 11.75 0.96 -3.87
CA ALA A 140 12.71 2.05 -3.63
C ALA A 140 12.88 2.98 -4.84
N LYS A 141 12.74 2.46 -6.07
CA LYS A 141 12.79 3.27 -7.30
C LYS A 141 11.42 3.93 -7.54
N SER A 142 11.29 5.21 -7.18
CA SER A 142 10.07 5.99 -7.47
C SER A 142 9.74 5.95 -8.97
N MET A 143 8.63 5.33 -9.34
CA MET A 143 8.13 5.34 -10.72
C MET A 143 7.33 6.61 -10.96
N PHE A 144 8.03 7.70 -11.28
CA PHE A 144 7.34 8.91 -11.75
C PHE A 144 6.73 8.67 -13.14
N ARG A 145 5.41 8.81 -13.25
CA ARG A 145 4.71 8.91 -14.53
C ARG A 145 4.07 10.30 -14.62
N ARG A 146 4.33 11.04 -15.70
CA ARG A 146 3.63 12.31 -15.98
C ARG A 146 2.15 12.00 -16.22
N THR A 147 1.34 11.97 -15.18
CA THR A 147 -0.11 12.12 -15.30
C THR A 147 -0.40 13.61 -15.42
N GLY A 148 -0.97 14.01 -16.56
CA GLY A 148 -1.32 15.41 -16.83
C GLY A 148 -2.27 15.94 -15.76
N ILE A 149 -2.04 17.19 -15.35
CA ILE A 149 -2.94 17.95 -14.48
C ILE A 149 -4.24 18.18 -15.26
N THR A 150 -5.26 17.38 -15.04
CA THR A 150 -6.61 17.74 -15.51
C THR A 150 -7.17 18.77 -14.54
N ARG A 151 -7.51 19.95 -15.07
CA ARG A 151 -7.92 21.12 -14.29
C ARG A 151 -9.42 21.16 -13.93
N ASP A 152 -10.21 20.17 -14.34
CA ASP A 152 -11.66 20.23 -14.18
C ASP A 152 -12.24 18.93 -13.61
N TRP A 153 -12.24 18.81 -12.28
CA TRP A 153 -12.64 17.62 -11.53
C TRP A 153 -13.98 17.74 -10.80
N THR A 154 -14.46 18.98 -10.59
CA THR A 154 -15.66 19.29 -9.80
C THR A 154 -16.98 18.78 -10.40
N LYS A 155 -16.95 18.13 -11.58
CA LYS A 155 -18.14 17.57 -12.26
C LYS A 155 -17.97 16.12 -12.73
N GLN A 156 -16.97 15.39 -12.25
CA GLN A 156 -16.69 14.05 -12.74
C GLN A 156 -17.46 12.96 -11.98
N THR A 157 -18.12 12.07 -12.71
CA THR A 157 -18.80 10.91 -12.11
C THR A 157 -17.79 9.96 -11.47
N MET A 158 -18.22 9.22 -10.44
CA MET A 158 -17.40 8.21 -9.77
C MET A 158 -16.79 7.23 -10.81
N LEU A 159 -17.59 6.78 -11.78
CA LEU A 159 -17.11 5.92 -12.87
C LEU A 159 -15.88 6.49 -13.60
N HIS A 160 -15.88 7.79 -13.90
CA HIS A 160 -14.78 8.44 -14.60
C HIS A 160 -13.52 8.55 -13.72
N ILE A 161 -13.68 8.88 -12.44
CA ILE A 161 -12.58 8.88 -11.45
C ILE A 161 -11.96 7.48 -11.36
N LYS A 162 -12.78 6.43 -11.27
CA LYS A 162 -12.35 5.02 -11.25
C LYS A 162 -11.54 4.65 -12.50
N MET A 163 -11.87 5.20 -13.67
CA MET A 163 -11.10 4.97 -14.89
C MET A 163 -9.76 5.70 -14.88
N MET A 164 -9.72 6.93 -14.37
CA MET A 164 -8.47 7.70 -14.28
C MET A 164 -7.51 7.08 -13.27
N LEU A 165 -8.01 6.66 -12.10
CA LEU A 165 -7.23 5.96 -11.08
C LEU A 165 -6.59 4.68 -11.62
N ARG A 166 -7.28 3.92 -12.49
CA ARG A 166 -6.67 2.74 -13.13
C ARG A 166 -5.41 3.08 -13.92
N ARG A 167 -5.44 4.18 -14.68
CA ARG A 167 -4.31 4.64 -15.49
C ARG A 167 -3.20 5.20 -14.63
N GLU A 168 -3.57 6.01 -13.64
CA GLU A 168 -2.63 6.65 -12.73
C GLU A 168 -1.85 5.64 -11.89
N LEU A 169 -2.55 4.65 -11.31
CA LEU A 169 -1.99 3.65 -10.42
C LEU A 169 -1.33 2.48 -11.17
N TYR A 170 -1.35 2.49 -12.51
CA TYR A 170 -0.83 1.36 -13.28
C TYR A 170 0.66 1.15 -13.00
N GLY A 171 1.02 -0.06 -12.59
CA GLY A 171 2.40 -0.44 -12.28
C GLY A 171 2.94 0.09 -10.95
N SER A 172 2.16 0.83 -10.16
CA SER A 172 2.59 1.42 -8.88
C SER A 172 1.80 0.90 -7.68
N VAL A 173 1.07 -0.21 -7.83
CA VAL A 173 0.32 -0.86 -6.75
C VAL A 173 1.05 -2.13 -6.33
N PHE A 174 1.44 -2.23 -5.07
CA PHE A 174 2.15 -3.41 -4.55
C PHE A 174 1.30 -4.19 -3.55
N PHE A 175 1.16 -5.48 -3.80
CA PHE A 175 0.40 -6.40 -2.96
C PHE A 175 1.30 -7.27 -2.11
N ASN A 176 0.83 -7.67 -0.94
CA ASN A 176 1.53 -8.62 -0.07
C ASN A 176 2.96 -8.16 0.27
N VAL A 177 3.13 -6.87 0.56
CA VAL A 177 4.46 -6.31 0.85
C VAL A 177 5.01 -6.90 2.13
N CYS A 178 6.20 -7.51 2.04
CA CYS A 178 6.85 -8.14 3.18
C CYS A 178 7.26 -7.09 4.22
N GLY A 179 7.13 -7.43 5.50
CA GLY A 179 7.45 -6.52 6.61
C GLY A 179 6.35 -5.49 6.92
N PHE A 180 5.23 -5.48 6.20
CA PHE A 180 4.14 -4.50 6.39
C PHE A 180 3.64 -4.44 7.84
N CYS A 181 3.16 -5.58 8.36
CA CYS A 181 2.66 -5.63 9.74
C CYS A 181 3.78 -5.32 10.73
N SER A 182 5.00 -5.80 10.47
CA SER A 182 6.14 -5.53 11.35
C SER A 182 6.40 -4.03 11.50
N LYS A 183 6.41 -3.30 10.37
CA LYS A 183 6.68 -1.86 10.32
C LYS A 183 5.60 -1.01 10.99
N TYR A 184 4.34 -1.30 10.70
CA TYR A 184 3.23 -0.43 11.10
C TYR A 184 2.51 -0.89 12.36
N PHE A 185 2.51 -2.19 12.64
CA PHE A 185 1.64 -2.79 13.67
C PHE A 185 2.37 -3.56 14.76
N THR A 186 3.70 -3.67 14.74
CA THR A 186 4.45 -4.36 15.79
C THR A 186 5.54 -3.50 16.40
N GLN A 187 5.98 -3.88 17.61
CA GLN A 187 7.10 -3.24 18.32
C GLN A 187 6.93 -1.72 18.51
N LYS A 188 5.68 -1.27 18.67
CA LYS A 188 5.35 0.13 18.96
C LYS A 188 5.13 0.33 20.45
N SER A 189 5.22 1.58 20.90
CA SER A 189 4.96 1.96 22.30
C SER A 189 3.56 1.53 22.75
N TRP A 190 2.57 1.60 21.85
CA TRP A 190 1.17 1.23 22.08
C TRP A 190 0.87 -0.26 21.92
N THR A 191 1.78 -1.09 21.36
CA THR A 191 1.50 -2.50 21.04
C THR A 191 1.03 -3.30 22.26
N LYS A 192 1.66 -3.12 23.43
CA LYS A 192 1.27 -3.83 24.66
C LYS A 192 -0.16 -3.53 25.07
N ASN A 193 -0.59 -2.27 24.91
CA ASN A 193 -1.93 -1.84 25.23
C ASN A 193 -2.96 -2.42 24.26
N CYS A 194 -2.69 -2.38 22.95
CA CYS A 194 -3.57 -2.98 21.96
C CYS A 194 -3.73 -4.50 22.17
N ILE A 195 -2.67 -5.20 22.58
CA ILE A 195 -2.77 -6.62 22.97
C ILE A 195 -3.67 -6.80 24.20
N LYS A 196 -3.58 -5.90 25.19
CA LYS A 196 -4.44 -5.94 26.38
C LYS A 196 -5.92 -5.78 26.00
N LEU A 197 -6.24 -4.77 25.18
CA LEU A 197 -7.60 -4.53 24.70
C LEU A 197 -8.14 -5.70 23.86
N ALA A 198 -7.31 -6.28 22.98
CA ALA A 198 -7.69 -7.46 22.22
C ALA A 198 -7.96 -8.68 23.12
N LYS A 199 -7.17 -8.87 24.20
CA LYS A 199 -7.41 -9.92 25.20
C LYS A 199 -8.66 -9.68 26.03
N GLU A 200 -8.97 -8.42 26.33
CA GLU A 200 -10.18 -8.02 27.03
C GLU A 200 -11.42 -8.30 26.18
N TYR A 201 -11.37 -7.96 24.89
CA TYR A 201 -12.40 -8.34 23.93
C TYR A 201 -12.65 -9.86 23.92
N VAL A 202 -11.61 -10.69 23.87
CA VAL A 202 -11.76 -12.17 23.87
C VAL A 202 -12.47 -12.69 25.13
N LYS A 203 -12.36 -12.00 26.27
CA LYS A 203 -13.08 -12.40 27.49
C LYS A 203 -14.58 -12.12 27.41
N LEU A 204 -14.97 -11.11 26.65
CA LEU A 204 -16.34 -10.60 26.55
C LEU A 204 -16.98 -10.91 25.19
N SER A 205 -16.29 -11.62 24.30
CA SER A 205 -16.74 -11.86 22.92
C SER A 205 -17.98 -12.76 22.81
N GLU A 206 -18.34 -13.46 23.89
CA GLU A 206 -19.57 -14.24 23.98
C GLU A 206 -20.80 -13.40 24.37
N GLU A 207 -20.61 -12.13 24.76
CA GLU A 207 -21.74 -11.20 24.93
C GLU A 207 -22.39 -10.91 23.58
N ASP A 208 -23.73 -10.88 23.55
CA ASP A 208 -24.50 -10.77 22.30
C ASP A 208 -24.10 -9.57 21.43
N ASP A 209 -23.71 -8.45 22.04
CA ASP A 209 -23.35 -7.21 21.35
C ASP A 209 -21.85 -7.06 21.04
N LEU A 210 -21.00 -7.97 21.53
CA LEU A 210 -19.57 -8.08 21.21
C LEU A 210 -19.22 -9.29 20.35
N LYS A 211 -20.20 -10.18 20.13
CA LYS A 211 -20.08 -11.29 19.19
C LYS A 211 -19.91 -10.77 17.77
N PHE A 212 -18.88 -11.26 17.08
CA PHE A 212 -18.63 -10.84 15.70
C PHE A 212 -19.80 -11.26 14.79
N PRO A 213 -20.32 -10.38 13.92
CA PRO A 213 -21.52 -10.67 13.13
C PRO A 213 -21.33 -11.86 12.18
N THR A 214 -22.34 -12.74 12.13
CA THR A 214 -22.39 -13.81 11.12
C THR A 214 -22.81 -13.28 9.75
N ASP A 215 -23.73 -12.31 9.73
CA ASP A 215 -24.06 -11.54 8.52
C ASP A 215 -23.10 -10.34 8.44
N LEU A 216 -22.27 -10.34 7.40
CA LEU A 216 -21.17 -9.41 7.20
C LEU A 216 -21.63 -8.15 6.47
N ASP A 217 -22.86 -7.73 6.75
CA ASP A 217 -23.41 -6.47 6.28
C ASP A 217 -22.69 -5.29 6.95
N GLU A 218 -22.46 -4.23 6.18
CA GLU A 218 -21.67 -3.06 6.59
C GLU A 218 -22.18 -2.45 7.89
N LEU A 219 -23.51 -2.34 8.04
CA LEU A 219 -24.13 -1.75 9.23
C LEU A 219 -23.90 -2.60 10.48
N LEU A 220 -23.98 -3.93 10.36
CA LEU A 220 -23.80 -4.86 11.50
C LEU A 220 -22.34 -4.88 11.95
N VAL A 221 -21.41 -4.90 10.99
CA VAL A 221 -19.97 -4.83 11.29
C VAL A 221 -19.62 -3.49 11.95
N TRP A 222 -20.21 -2.39 11.49
CA TRP A 222 -20.05 -1.08 12.12
C TRP A 222 -20.61 -1.03 13.54
N GLU A 223 -21.83 -1.54 13.77
CA GLU A 223 -22.44 -1.60 15.10
C GLU A 223 -21.56 -2.39 16.08
N TRP A 224 -21.03 -3.52 15.62
CA TRP A 224 -20.05 -4.30 16.39
C TRP A 224 -18.79 -3.49 16.71
N MET A 225 -18.20 -2.79 15.73
CA MET A 225 -17.01 -1.94 15.97
C MET A 225 -17.28 -0.84 17.01
N LYS A 226 -18.49 -0.26 16.99
CA LYS A 226 -18.92 0.76 17.94
C LYS A 226 -19.11 0.17 19.35
N ASN A 227 -19.65 -1.05 19.47
CA ASN A 227 -19.78 -1.72 20.75
C ASN A 227 -18.42 -2.07 21.34
N VAL A 228 -17.47 -2.51 20.51
CA VAL A 228 -16.06 -2.70 20.93
C VAL A 228 -15.46 -1.40 21.46
N GLU A 229 -15.64 -0.27 20.77
CA GLU A 229 -15.14 1.03 21.26
C GLU A 229 -15.77 1.38 22.62
N ASN A 230 -17.09 1.29 22.75
CA ASN A 230 -17.79 1.68 23.96
C ASN A 230 -17.47 0.77 25.15
N LYS A 231 -17.45 -0.56 24.95
CA LYS A 231 -17.33 -1.53 26.03
C LYS A 231 -15.91 -1.96 26.34
N ILE A 232 -14.99 -1.89 25.38
CA ILE A 232 -13.60 -2.34 25.55
C ILE A 232 -12.66 -1.13 25.64
N PHE A 233 -12.80 -0.17 24.72
CA PHE A 233 -11.84 0.93 24.64
C PHE A 233 -12.09 2.00 25.72
N HIS A 234 -13.35 2.36 25.98
CA HIS A 234 -13.68 3.34 27.03
C HIS A 234 -13.63 2.76 28.45
N SER A 235 -14.05 1.50 28.66
CA SER A 235 -13.98 0.86 29.99
C SER A 235 -12.55 0.69 30.50
N SER A 236 -11.59 0.38 29.61
CA SER A 236 -10.18 0.27 30.01
C SER A 236 -9.57 1.64 30.38
N GLU A 237 -10.16 2.77 30.01
CA GLU A 237 -9.70 4.10 30.44
C GLU A 237 -10.11 4.37 31.90
N GLU A 238 -11.32 4.00 32.31
CA GLU A 238 -11.83 4.17 33.68
C GLU A 238 -11.03 3.36 34.74
N TYR A 239 -10.52 2.18 34.38
CA TYR A 239 -9.64 1.40 35.27
C TYR A 239 -8.26 2.04 35.51
N SER A 240 -7.84 2.99 34.67
CA SER A 240 -6.56 3.71 34.83
C SER A 240 -6.65 4.82 35.89
N GLU A 241 -7.86 5.28 36.23
CA GLU A 241 -8.09 6.41 37.15
C GLU A 241 -8.07 5.99 38.62
N THR A 242 -8.07 4.69 38.94
CA THR A 242 -8.28 4.17 40.30
C THR A 242 -7.03 3.67 41.03
N SER A 243 -5.82 3.92 40.52
CA SER A 243 -4.58 3.68 41.27
C SER A 243 -4.15 4.92 42.08
N THR A 244 -4.70 5.01 43.29
CA THR A 244 -4.15 5.62 44.52
C THR A 244 -3.14 6.77 44.38
N GLU A 245 -3.61 8.02 44.38
CA GLU A 245 -2.79 9.17 44.78
C GLU A 245 -3.50 10.05 45.82
N SER A 246 -2.67 10.61 46.72
CA SER A 246 -3.03 11.41 47.90
C SER A 246 -3.73 12.74 47.55
N PRO A 247 -4.54 13.34 48.44
CA PRO A 247 -5.51 14.39 48.08
C PRO A 247 -4.97 15.78 47.68
N ASN A 248 -3.67 15.97 47.40
CA ASN A 248 -3.06 17.31 47.33
C ASN A 248 -2.11 17.56 46.13
N SER A 249 -2.34 16.93 44.99
CA SER A 249 -1.73 17.33 43.71
C SER A 249 -2.81 17.84 42.75
N LYS A 250 -2.53 18.97 42.08
CA LYS A 250 -3.38 19.46 40.97
C LYS A 250 -3.50 18.33 39.93
N PRO A 251 -4.68 18.06 39.36
CA PRO A 251 -4.84 16.98 38.40
C PRO A 251 -4.00 17.30 37.17
N ALA A 252 -2.90 16.56 36.99
CA ALA A 252 -2.25 16.45 35.71
C ALA A 252 -3.28 15.83 34.76
N GLN A 253 -3.65 16.53 33.69
CA GLN A 253 -4.54 15.97 32.66
C GLN A 253 -3.92 14.66 32.16
N ALA A 254 -4.53 13.53 32.49
CA ALA A 254 -4.12 12.23 31.99
C ALA A 254 -4.23 12.27 30.47
N VAL A 255 -3.11 11.99 29.78
CA VAL A 255 -3.11 11.89 28.31
C VAL A 255 -4.02 10.71 27.95
N PRO A 256 -5.07 10.90 27.13
CA PRO A 256 -5.96 9.81 26.74
C PRO A 256 -5.16 8.66 26.12
N LEU A 257 -5.48 7.43 26.54
CA LEU A 257 -4.81 6.21 26.08
C LEU A 257 -5.01 6.00 24.57
N LEU A 258 -6.20 6.38 24.08
CA LEU A 258 -6.54 6.46 22.66
C LEU A 258 -6.75 7.91 22.22
N LYS A 259 -6.14 8.25 21.08
CA LYS A 259 -6.08 9.60 20.50
C LYS A 259 -7.02 9.81 19.30
N GLY A 260 -7.66 8.74 18.83
CA GLY A 260 -8.61 8.77 17.72
C GLY A 260 -10.05 8.51 18.15
N THR A 261 -11.00 8.83 17.27
CA THR A 261 -12.43 8.48 17.40
C THR A 261 -12.91 7.89 16.09
N GLN A 262 -13.74 6.84 16.15
CA GLN A 262 -14.23 6.14 14.97
C GLN A 262 -15.59 6.68 14.52
N HIS A 263 -15.81 6.67 13.20
CA HIS A 263 -17.02 7.17 12.58
C HIS A 263 -17.40 6.33 11.35
N CYS A 264 -18.68 6.36 11.00
CA CYS A 264 -19.27 5.76 9.79
C CYS A 264 -20.29 6.70 9.17
N MET A 265 -20.48 6.61 7.85
CA MET A 265 -21.55 7.31 7.15
C MET A 265 -22.66 6.35 6.71
N ASN A 266 -23.87 6.56 7.22
CA ASN A 266 -25.03 5.75 6.85
C ASN A 266 -25.59 6.08 5.45
N GLN A 267 -25.21 7.22 4.87
CA GLN A 267 -25.61 7.68 3.53
C GLN A 267 -24.49 8.53 2.91
N SER A 268 -24.47 8.63 1.58
CA SER A 268 -23.62 9.60 0.88
C SER A 268 -23.96 11.01 1.35
N GLY A 269 -22.95 11.75 1.79
CA GLY A 269 -23.10 13.11 2.29
C GLY A 269 -21.97 14.03 1.84
N VAL A 270 -22.13 15.32 2.12
CA VAL A 270 -21.06 16.30 1.96
C VAL A 270 -20.25 16.32 3.25
N ILE A 271 -19.07 15.71 3.22
CA ILE A 271 -18.02 15.99 4.21
C ILE A 271 -17.41 17.34 3.83
N ASP A 272 -17.20 18.24 4.79
CA ASP A 272 -16.57 19.52 4.51
C ASP A 272 -15.15 19.36 3.91
N GLY A 273 -14.82 20.17 2.92
CA GLY A 273 -13.59 20.06 2.13
C GLY A 273 -13.56 18.98 1.05
N ALA A 274 -14.67 18.28 0.80
CA ALA A 274 -14.77 17.28 -0.26
C ALA A 274 -14.72 17.93 -1.66
N GLN A 275 -14.12 17.25 -2.63
CA GLN A 275 -14.30 17.62 -4.05
C GLN A 275 -15.69 17.23 -4.58
N SER A 276 -16.41 16.33 -3.87
CA SER A 276 -17.69 15.76 -4.30
C SER A 276 -18.38 14.96 -3.18
N GLU A 277 -19.69 14.73 -3.28
CA GLU A 277 -20.43 13.87 -2.35
C GLU A 277 -19.92 12.42 -2.38
N ARG A 278 -19.63 11.86 -1.20
CA ARG A 278 -19.11 10.50 -1.06
C ARG A 278 -19.69 9.84 0.18
N GLN A 279 -19.86 8.52 0.11
CA GLN A 279 -20.07 7.67 1.27
C GLN A 279 -18.72 7.09 1.68
N VAL A 280 -18.42 7.16 2.98
CA VAL A 280 -17.25 6.56 3.61
C VAL A 280 -17.75 5.55 4.63
N ASP A 281 -17.48 4.27 4.39
CA ASP A 281 -17.97 3.18 5.23
C ASP A 281 -17.38 3.27 6.65
N TYR A 282 -16.10 3.68 6.76
CA TYR A 282 -15.42 3.84 8.05
C TYR A 282 -14.30 4.89 7.97
N TYR A 283 -14.16 5.71 9.01
CA TYR A 283 -13.00 6.60 9.16
C TYR A 283 -12.68 6.92 10.62
N ILE A 284 -11.42 7.28 10.86
CA ILE A 284 -10.92 7.72 12.18
C ILE A 284 -10.55 9.20 12.10
N THR A 285 -10.96 9.99 13.08
CA THR A 285 -10.51 11.39 13.26
C THR A 285 -9.76 11.56 14.58
N ARG A 286 -9.15 12.72 14.80
CA ARG A 286 -8.53 13.06 16.09
C ARG A 286 -9.60 13.22 17.17
N ARG A 287 -9.36 12.63 18.35
CA ARG A 287 -10.27 12.71 19.50
C ARG A 287 -10.43 14.15 19.98
N GLY A 288 -11.65 14.53 20.36
CA GLY A 288 -11.97 15.85 20.94
C GLY A 288 -12.28 16.95 19.92
N LEU A 289 -12.40 16.62 18.62
CA LEU A 289 -12.97 17.52 17.63
C LEU A 289 -14.49 17.65 17.86
N ALA A 290 -15.01 18.88 17.87
CA ALA A 290 -16.43 19.14 18.08
C ALA A 290 -17.28 18.45 16.99
N THR A 291 -18.37 17.80 17.43
CA THR A 291 -19.16 16.82 16.68
C THR A 291 -20.03 17.36 15.54
N SER A 292 -20.02 18.67 15.25
CA SER A 292 -21.02 19.26 14.35
C SER A 292 -20.65 19.26 12.85
N SER A 293 -19.41 18.94 12.46
CA SER A 293 -19.03 18.64 11.07
C SER A 293 -17.54 18.27 10.99
N HIS A 294 -17.20 16.97 10.94
CA HIS A 294 -15.83 16.55 10.63
C HIS A 294 -15.55 16.75 9.14
N GLY A 295 -14.48 17.47 8.80
CA GLY A 295 -14.07 17.66 7.41
C GLY A 295 -13.06 16.60 6.96
N TRP A 296 -12.79 16.51 5.65
CA TRP A 296 -11.73 15.65 5.12
C TRP A 296 -10.33 15.99 5.67
N ARG A 297 -10.18 17.20 6.21
CA ARG A 297 -8.96 17.66 6.90
C ARG A 297 -8.70 16.93 8.22
N ASP A 298 -9.73 16.36 8.83
CA ASP A 298 -9.66 15.70 10.14
C ASP A 298 -9.49 14.19 10.04
N ILE A 299 -9.63 13.62 8.84
CA ILE A 299 -9.59 12.17 8.61
C ILE A 299 -8.15 11.66 8.68
N LEU A 300 -7.91 10.70 9.55
CA LEU A 300 -6.60 10.07 9.79
C LEU A 300 -6.49 8.69 9.12
N VAL A 301 -7.55 7.90 9.12
CA VAL A 301 -7.58 6.55 8.54
C VAL A 301 -8.92 6.33 7.84
N ILE A 302 -8.92 5.56 6.75
CA ILE A 302 -10.15 5.21 5.99
C ILE A 302 -10.29 3.70 5.86
N GLY A 303 -11.48 3.19 6.13
CA GLY A 303 -11.87 1.80 5.93
C GLY A 303 -12.98 1.67 4.89
N GLU A 304 -12.89 0.62 4.08
CA GLU A 304 -13.98 0.16 3.22
C GLU A 304 -14.47 -1.19 3.74
N LEU A 305 -15.77 -1.32 3.94
CA LEU A 305 -16.40 -2.55 4.40
C LEU A 305 -17.16 -3.18 3.23
N THR A 306 -17.09 -4.50 3.09
CA THR A 306 -17.83 -5.16 2.02
C THR A 306 -18.09 -6.63 2.31
N LYS A 307 -19.30 -7.08 1.99
CA LYS A 307 -19.65 -8.50 1.87
C LYS A 307 -19.31 -9.11 0.51
N SER A 308 -18.85 -8.30 -0.44
CA SER A 308 -18.46 -8.80 -1.76
C SER A 308 -17.28 -9.78 -1.64
N PRO A 309 -17.22 -10.81 -2.50
CA PRO A 309 -16.10 -11.73 -2.52
C PRO A 309 -14.80 -11.00 -2.92
N LYS A 310 -13.66 -11.58 -2.57
CA LYS A 310 -12.32 -11.08 -2.93
C LYS A 310 -12.16 -10.83 -4.44
N ASP A 311 -12.97 -11.47 -5.26
CA ASP A 311 -12.94 -11.36 -6.72
C ASP A 311 -13.38 -9.97 -7.22
N GLU A 312 -14.18 -9.24 -6.42
CA GLU A 312 -14.53 -7.83 -6.67
C GLU A 312 -13.48 -6.84 -6.16
N PHE A 313 -12.30 -7.34 -5.76
CA PHE A 313 -11.21 -6.54 -5.19
C PHE A 313 -10.97 -5.22 -5.92
N MET A 314 -10.86 -5.25 -7.25
CA MET A 314 -10.54 -4.05 -8.04
C MET A 314 -11.58 -2.93 -7.89
N LYS A 315 -12.86 -3.28 -7.67
CA LYS A 315 -13.93 -2.29 -7.51
C LYS A 315 -13.80 -1.56 -6.17
N LYS A 316 -13.54 -2.31 -5.10
CA LYS A 316 -13.37 -1.79 -3.73
C LYS A 316 -12.01 -1.10 -3.53
N PHE A 317 -10.96 -1.63 -4.15
CA PHE A 317 -9.66 -0.94 -4.23
C PHE A 317 -9.78 0.45 -4.87
N LEU A 318 -10.44 0.56 -6.03
CA LEU A 318 -10.60 1.86 -6.68
C LEU A 318 -11.56 2.79 -5.92
N GLN A 319 -12.48 2.24 -5.12
CA GLN A 319 -13.30 3.03 -4.20
C GLN A 319 -12.40 3.62 -3.10
N LEU A 320 -11.63 2.78 -2.39
CA LEU A 320 -10.66 3.22 -1.40
C LEU A 320 -9.68 4.25 -1.98
N SER A 321 -9.13 3.99 -3.18
CA SER A 321 -8.25 4.94 -3.87
C SER A 321 -8.91 6.30 -4.12
N ALA A 322 -10.20 6.32 -4.46
CA ALA A 322 -10.92 7.58 -4.63
C ALA A 322 -11.05 8.33 -3.29
N LEU A 323 -11.32 7.63 -2.18
CA LEU A 323 -11.37 8.24 -0.85
C LEU A 323 -10.00 8.72 -0.37
N MET A 324 -8.94 7.93 -0.58
CA MET A 324 -7.56 8.34 -0.29
C MET A 324 -7.18 9.64 -1.00
N ARG A 325 -7.70 9.82 -2.21
CA ARG A 325 -7.45 11.03 -3.00
C ARG A 325 -8.11 12.26 -2.38
N GLU A 326 -9.33 12.13 -1.85
CA GLU A 326 -10.00 13.21 -1.12
C GLU A 326 -9.19 13.60 0.13
N VAL A 327 -8.64 12.63 0.87
CA VAL A 327 -7.73 12.91 2.00
C VAL A 327 -6.49 13.69 1.55
N PHE A 328 -5.79 13.22 0.52
CA PHE A 328 -4.61 13.93 0.01
C PHE A 328 -4.91 15.30 -0.58
N PHE A 329 -6.13 15.54 -1.05
CA PHE A 329 -6.57 16.84 -1.53
C PHE A 329 -6.87 17.79 -0.35
N ALA A 330 -7.52 17.30 0.70
CA ALA A 330 -7.81 18.08 1.89
C ALA A 330 -6.57 18.29 2.78
N GLN A 331 -5.59 17.40 2.71
CA GLN A 331 -4.34 17.41 3.47
C GLN A 331 -3.13 17.31 2.50
N PRO A 332 -2.81 18.36 1.72
CA PRO A 332 -1.81 18.29 0.65
C PRO A 332 -0.40 17.95 1.13
N LEU A 333 -0.06 18.40 2.34
CA LEU A 333 1.25 18.26 2.98
C LEU A 333 1.46 16.90 3.66
N ARG A 334 0.46 16.01 3.61
CA ARG A 334 0.54 14.68 4.20
C ARG A 334 1.52 13.78 3.44
N GLN A 335 2.33 13.03 4.18
CA GLN A 335 3.37 12.16 3.62
C GLN A 335 2.79 10.82 3.14
N PHE A 336 1.92 10.21 3.95
CA PHE A 336 1.19 8.99 3.62
C PHE A 336 -0.12 8.89 4.40
N VAL A 337 -1.02 8.00 3.97
CA VAL A 337 -2.33 7.76 4.59
C VAL A 337 -2.54 6.25 4.76
N HIS A 338 -3.01 5.85 5.94
CA HIS A 338 -3.43 4.49 6.20
C HIS A 338 -4.88 4.25 5.78
N GLY A 339 -5.16 3.03 5.36
CA GLY A 339 -6.52 2.55 5.29
C GLY A 339 -6.62 1.04 5.32
N PHE A 340 -7.82 0.53 5.13
CA PHE A 340 -8.05 -0.90 5.04
C PHE A 340 -9.27 -1.22 4.20
N ILE A 341 -9.34 -2.47 3.75
CA ILE A 341 -10.56 -3.04 3.17
C ILE A 341 -10.85 -4.33 3.91
N LEU A 342 -12.08 -4.47 4.41
CA LEU A 342 -12.56 -5.70 5.02
C LEU A 342 -13.52 -6.40 4.05
N PHE A 343 -13.06 -7.51 3.46
CA PHE A 343 -13.84 -8.39 2.58
C PHE A 343 -14.46 -9.52 3.40
N GLY A 344 -15.65 -9.28 3.95
CA GLY A 344 -16.28 -10.17 4.91
C GLY A 344 -15.36 -10.37 6.13
N THR A 345 -14.71 -11.52 6.21
CA THR A 345 -13.77 -11.88 7.28
C THR A 345 -12.30 -11.72 6.87
N SER A 346 -12.01 -11.23 5.68
CA SER A 346 -10.64 -11.07 5.19
C SER A 346 -10.22 -9.60 5.14
N LEU A 347 -9.30 -9.23 6.02
CA LEU A 347 -8.78 -7.88 6.18
C LEU A 347 -7.53 -7.65 5.30
N LEU A 348 -7.50 -6.52 4.59
CA LEU A 348 -6.31 -5.98 3.93
C LEU A 348 -6.00 -4.61 4.48
N LEU A 349 -4.78 -4.43 4.97
CA LEU A 349 -4.27 -3.15 5.46
C LEU A 349 -3.50 -2.44 4.35
N TRP A 350 -3.72 -1.15 4.17
CA TRP A 350 -3.21 -0.33 3.08
C TRP A 350 -2.45 0.88 3.59
N VAL A 351 -1.39 1.26 2.88
CA VAL A 351 -0.76 2.57 2.98
C VAL A 351 -0.66 3.16 1.59
N TYR A 352 -1.02 4.43 1.46
CA TYR A 352 -0.86 5.23 0.25
C TYR A 352 0.15 6.33 0.54
N ASP A 353 1.24 6.38 -0.22
CA ASP A 353 2.13 7.54 -0.27
C ASP A 353 2.14 8.15 -1.68
N ARG A 354 2.92 9.20 -1.90
CA ARG A 354 3.01 9.88 -3.21
C ARG A 354 3.70 9.07 -4.31
N SER A 355 4.32 7.93 -3.98
CA SER A 355 4.86 6.95 -4.94
C SER A 355 3.91 5.79 -5.22
N GLY A 356 2.76 5.72 -4.56
CA GLY A 356 1.69 4.76 -4.85
C GLY A 356 1.32 3.86 -3.68
N PRO A 357 0.21 3.12 -3.82
CA PRO A 357 -0.33 2.30 -2.76
C PRO A 357 0.37 0.95 -2.61
N TYR A 358 0.43 0.49 -1.37
CA TYR A 358 0.90 -0.84 -1.04
C TYR A 358 0.15 -1.42 0.16
N CYS A 359 0.02 -2.74 0.22
CA CYS A 359 -0.77 -3.41 1.25
C CYS A 359 -0.10 -4.64 1.86
N SER A 360 -0.66 -5.04 3.00
CA SER A 360 -0.37 -6.32 3.66
C SER A 360 -0.81 -7.51 2.81
N SER A 361 -0.45 -8.72 3.26
CA SER A 361 -1.20 -9.92 2.88
C SER A 361 -2.61 -9.89 3.45
N PHE A 362 -3.50 -10.73 2.91
CA PHE A 362 -4.80 -10.98 3.53
C PHE A 362 -4.62 -11.53 4.95
N ILE A 363 -5.40 -10.98 5.87
CA ILE A 363 -5.46 -11.40 7.27
C ILE A 363 -6.86 -11.95 7.51
N GLU A 364 -6.96 -13.23 7.84
CA GLU A 364 -8.26 -13.87 8.11
C GLU A 364 -8.67 -13.61 9.56
N ILE A 365 -9.79 -12.91 9.75
CA ILE A 365 -10.31 -12.52 11.06
C ILE A 365 -11.54 -13.32 11.49
N GLY A 366 -12.09 -14.20 10.65
CA GLY A 366 -13.33 -14.93 10.98
C GLY A 366 -13.22 -15.73 12.27
N GLU A 367 -12.14 -16.50 12.42
CA GLU A 367 -11.83 -17.25 13.65
C GLU A 367 -11.06 -16.40 14.68
N SER A 368 -10.68 -15.16 14.33
CA SER A 368 -9.91 -14.28 15.21
C SER A 368 -10.31 -12.80 15.14
N PRO A 369 -11.56 -12.42 15.50
CA PRO A 369 -12.03 -11.03 15.42
C PRO A 369 -11.22 -10.06 16.28
N GLN A 370 -10.55 -10.56 17.33
CA GLN A 370 -9.61 -9.80 18.15
C GLN A 370 -8.47 -9.17 17.34
N THR A 371 -8.15 -9.70 16.16
CA THR A 371 -7.18 -9.12 15.24
C THR A 371 -7.67 -7.76 14.70
N LEU A 372 -8.96 -7.65 14.39
CA LEU A 372 -9.57 -6.39 13.95
C LEU A 372 -9.63 -5.38 15.11
N VAL A 373 -9.97 -5.85 16.32
CA VAL A 373 -9.92 -5.03 17.55
C VAL A 373 -8.52 -4.47 17.79
N TYR A 374 -7.48 -5.30 17.63
CA TYR A 374 -6.09 -4.87 17.74
C TYR A 374 -5.76 -3.77 16.71
N VAL A 375 -6.18 -3.94 15.44
CA VAL A 375 -5.93 -2.96 14.37
C VAL A 375 -6.64 -1.64 14.64
N MET A 376 -7.90 -1.66 15.09
CA MET A 376 -8.65 -0.45 15.46
C MET A 376 -7.95 0.30 16.60
N ALA A 377 -7.62 -0.41 17.68
CA ALA A 377 -6.90 0.16 18.82
C ALA A 377 -5.53 0.72 18.39
N ALA A 378 -4.83 0.02 17.50
CA ALA A 378 -3.55 0.46 16.95
C ALA A 378 -3.68 1.80 16.23
N TYR A 379 -4.60 1.92 15.27
CA TYR A 379 -4.82 3.17 14.55
C TYR A 379 -5.21 4.32 15.47
N MET A 380 -6.06 4.08 16.47
CA MET A 380 -6.44 5.08 17.45
C MET A 380 -5.30 5.46 18.42
N SER A 381 -4.22 4.65 18.50
CA SER A 381 -3.06 4.89 19.37
C SER A 381 -1.87 5.53 18.65
N MET A 382 -1.82 5.44 17.32
CA MET A 382 -0.70 5.94 16.52
C MET A 382 -0.49 7.44 16.72
N SER A 383 0.78 7.88 16.70
CA SER A 383 1.09 9.31 16.69
C SER A 383 0.81 9.94 15.32
N ASP A 384 0.74 11.27 15.26
CA ASP A 384 0.61 12.03 14.01
C ASP A 384 1.63 11.58 12.94
N ALA A 385 2.90 11.40 13.33
CA ALA A 385 3.95 10.91 12.44
C ALA A 385 3.73 9.46 11.96
N GLU A 386 3.21 8.56 12.81
CA GLU A 386 2.88 7.18 12.43
C GLU A 386 1.66 7.12 11.50
N LEU A 387 0.81 8.14 11.55
CA LEU A 387 -0.33 8.37 10.67
C LEU A 387 0.05 9.16 9.40
N GLY A 388 1.31 9.55 9.25
CA GLY A 388 1.85 10.19 8.04
C GLY A 388 1.73 11.71 7.98
N LEU A 389 1.46 12.38 9.10
CA LEU A 389 1.57 13.84 9.23
C LEU A 389 3.03 14.22 9.49
N ASP A 390 3.53 15.26 8.84
CA ASP A 390 4.92 15.71 9.01
C ASP A 390 5.09 16.41 10.37
N PRO A 391 5.93 15.90 11.29
CA PRO A 391 6.12 16.50 12.61
C PRO A 391 6.77 17.88 12.57
N ASN A 392 7.36 18.29 11.44
CA ASN A 392 7.97 19.61 11.26
C ASN A 392 6.96 20.68 10.83
N ILE A 393 5.71 20.30 10.57
CA ILE A 393 4.63 21.22 10.18
C ILE A 393 3.67 21.34 11.35
N LYS A 394 3.49 22.57 11.83
CA LYS A 394 2.57 22.86 12.93
C LYS A 394 1.20 23.25 12.37
N TYR A 395 0.16 22.70 12.99
CA TYR A 395 -1.23 23.01 12.70
C TYR A 395 -1.89 23.56 13.97
N GLU A 396 -2.17 24.86 14.01
CA GLU A 396 -2.75 25.55 15.18
C GLU A 396 -4.00 26.32 14.76
N ALA A 397 -5.19 25.88 15.19
CA ALA A 397 -6.46 26.59 14.91
C ALA A 397 -6.65 27.01 13.42
N HIS A 398 -6.32 26.12 12.48
CA HIS A 398 -6.29 26.32 11.01
C HIS A 398 -5.09 27.08 10.44
N GLN A 399 -4.17 27.55 11.28
CA GLN A 399 -2.90 28.11 10.86
C GLN A 399 -1.90 26.99 10.57
N ILE A 400 -1.26 27.04 9.40
CA ILE A 400 -0.13 26.17 9.05
C ILE A 400 1.15 26.98 9.26
N THR A 401 2.09 26.42 10.01
CA THR A 401 3.39 27.07 10.28
C THR A 401 4.52 26.11 9.96
N VAL A 402 5.53 26.61 9.24
CA VAL A 402 6.71 25.85 8.86
C VAL A 402 7.99 26.61 9.13
N THR A 403 9.05 25.87 9.45
CA THR A 403 10.38 26.42 9.72
C THR A 403 11.36 25.94 8.66
N LEU A 404 12.03 26.86 7.98
CA LEU A 404 12.99 26.57 6.91
C LEU A 404 14.38 27.14 7.26
N ASN A 405 15.43 26.56 6.70
CA ASN A 405 16.81 27.01 6.93
C ASN A 405 17.13 28.17 5.98
N VAL A 406 17.73 29.24 6.51
CA VAL A 406 18.08 30.42 5.71
C VAL A 406 19.39 30.13 4.95
N PRO A 407 19.44 30.33 3.62
CA PRO A 407 20.63 30.02 2.83
C PRO A 407 21.89 30.71 3.33
N GLY A 408 23.01 29.97 3.38
CA GLY A 408 24.31 30.50 3.80
C GLY A 408 24.45 30.82 5.30
N THR A 409 23.48 30.44 6.15
CA THR A 409 23.53 30.68 7.59
C THR A 409 23.07 29.45 8.39
N GLU A 410 23.35 29.43 9.69
CA GLU A 410 22.80 28.44 10.63
C GLU A 410 21.41 28.84 11.18
N MET A 411 20.86 29.97 10.73
CA MET A 411 19.59 30.47 11.21
C MET A 411 18.41 29.79 10.50
N THR A 412 17.29 29.69 11.21
CA THR A 412 16.02 29.26 10.65
C THR A 412 15.02 30.40 10.63
N ARG A 413 14.12 30.39 9.64
CA ARG A 413 13.00 31.33 9.54
C ARG A 413 11.68 30.57 9.59
N GLU A 414 10.76 31.09 10.38
CA GLU A 414 9.39 30.61 10.45
C GLU A 414 8.52 31.33 9.42
N PHE A 415 7.60 30.60 8.80
CA PHE A 415 6.62 31.09 7.82
C PHE A 415 5.24 30.64 8.24
N ARG A 416 4.29 31.58 8.24
CA ARG A 416 2.89 31.30 8.56
C ARG A 416 2.10 31.34 7.27
N LEU A 417 1.45 30.24 6.90
CA LEU A 417 0.86 30.08 5.58
C LEU A 417 -0.64 30.40 5.59
N PHE A 418 -1.15 30.92 4.47
CA PHE A 418 -2.60 30.93 4.24
C PHE A 418 -3.13 29.48 4.24
N PRO A 419 -4.31 29.19 4.82
CA PRO A 419 -4.85 27.82 4.87
C PRO A 419 -5.12 27.23 3.48
N GLU A 420 -5.53 28.07 2.52
CA GLU A 420 -5.76 27.67 1.13
C GLU A 420 -4.48 27.78 0.29
N PRO A 421 -4.02 26.68 -0.32
CA PRO A 421 -2.89 26.74 -1.25
C PRO A 421 -3.28 27.41 -2.57
N VAL A 422 -2.31 28.09 -3.17
CA VAL A 422 -2.40 28.67 -4.52
C VAL A 422 -2.36 27.59 -5.60
N ALA A 423 -1.67 26.49 -5.31
CA ALA A 423 -1.60 25.33 -6.18
C ALA A 423 -1.48 24.06 -5.33
N GLN A 424 -2.20 22.99 -5.71
CA GLN A 424 -2.12 21.70 -5.04
C GLN A 424 -2.39 20.54 -6.03
N PRO A 425 -1.88 19.33 -5.75
CA PRO A 425 -2.10 18.17 -6.62
C PRO A 425 -3.55 17.65 -6.53
N THR A 426 -4.03 17.08 -7.63
CA THR A 426 -5.33 16.36 -7.68
C THR A 426 -5.16 14.85 -7.88
N THR A 427 -3.94 14.36 -8.01
CA THR A 427 -3.59 12.94 -8.19
C THR A 427 -2.92 12.38 -6.94
N LEU A 428 -3.01 11.06 -6.76
CA LEU A 428 -2.35 10.29 -5.70
C LEU A 428 -0.85 10.15 -5.98
N VAL A 429 -0.49 9.64 -7.17
CA VAL A 429 0.89 9.35 -7.56
C VAL A 429 1.46 10.53 -8.34
N THR A 430 2.28 11.33 -7.67
CA THR A 430 2.74 12.63 -8.19
C THR A 430 3.88 13.19 -7.35
N ARG A 431 4.48 14.29 -7.80
CA ARG A 431 5.40 15.11 -6.99
C ARG A 431 4.72 15.81 -5.81
N GLY A 432 3.39 15.74 -5.70
CA GLY A 432 2.65 16.30 -4.58
C GLY A 432 2.77 17.82 -4.46
N THR A 433 3.15 18.51 -5.55
CA THR A 433 3.57 19.91 -5.49
C THR A 433 2.46 20.81 -4.98
N SER A 434 2.70 21.44 -3.83
CA SER A 434 1.75 22.33 -3.16
C SER A 434 2.42 23.67 -2.86
N CYS A 435 1.77 24.77 -3.20
CA CYS A 435 2.30 26.12 -3.04
C CYS A 435 1.38 26.96 -2.17
N TYR A 436 1.93 27.59 -1.15
CA TYR A 436 1.21 28.41 -0.20
C TYR A 436 1.78 29.83 -0.19
N ARG A 437 0.91 30.82 0.02
CA ARG A 437 1.35 32.18 0.31
C ARG A 437 1.72 32.28 1.79
N ASP A 438 2.81 33.01 2.06
CA ASP A 438 3.11 33.48 3.41
C ASP A 438 2.13 34.61 3.80
N LEU A 439 1.68 34.60 5.06
CA LEU A 439 0.77 35.58 5.63
C LEU A 439 1.41 36.96 5.75
N ASP A 440 2.70 37.00 6.05
CA ASP A 440 3.47 38.25 6.16
C ASP A 440 3.73 38.88 4.78
N GLY A 441 3.38 38.16 3.71
CA GLY A 441 3.49 38.59 2.32
C GLY A 441 4.89 38.41 1.73
N GLY A 442 4.97 38.52 0.40
CA GLY A 442 6.25 38.56 -0.33
C GLY A 442 6.93 37.21 -0.60
N CYS A 443 6.44 36.09 -0.04
CA CYS A 443 7.00 34.75 -0.28
C CYS A 443 5.93 33.73 -0.71
N ILE A 444 6.37 32.75 -1.51
CA ILE A 444 5.64 31.50 -1.77
C ILE A 444 6.43 30.36 -1.15
N VAL A 445 5.78 29.59 -0.28
CA VAL A 445 6.36 28.36 0.26
C VAL A 445 5.89 27.19 -0.58
N LYS A 446 6.85 26.45 -1.14
CA LYS A 446 6.59 25.31 -2.01
C LYS A 446 7.02 24.00 -1.35
N PHE A 447 6.12 23.03 -1.38
CA PHE A 447 6.37 21.65 -0.98
C PHE A 447 6.34 20.78 -2.22
N SER A 448 7.33 19.91 -2.40
CA SER A 448 7.35 18.98 -3.54
C SER A 448 8.24 17.78 -3.25
N TRP A 449 7.78 16.61 -3.66
CA TRP A 449 8.62 15.43 -3.80
C TRP A 449 9.51 15.60 -5.04
N ARG A 450 10.79 15.25 -4.92
CA ARG A 450 11.77 15.25 -6.01
C ARG A 450 12.35 13.86 -6.20
N MET A 451 12.80 13.56 -7.42
CA MET A 451 13.60 12.37 -7.64
C MET A 451 14.91 12.54 -6.86
N CYS A 452 15.35 11.48 -6.17
CA CYS A 452 16.67 11.48 -5.54
C CYS A 452 17.71 11.49 -6.66
N GLY A 453 18.63 12.47 -6.66
CA GLY A 453 19.55 12.73 -7.76
C GLY A 453 20.00 14.18 -7.77
N ASP A 454 20.28 14.71 -8.97
CA ASP A 454 20.83 16.03 -9.33
C ASP A 454 20.42 17.24 -8.45
N ASP A 455 21.15 18.35 -8.65
CA ASP A 455 21.05 19.63 -7.94
C ASP A 455 19.63 19.96 -7.48
N SER A 456 19.44 20.16 -6.17
CA SER A 456 18.14 20.53 -5.63
C SER A 456 17.68 21.87 -6.22
N GLU A 457 16.37 22.08 -6.32
CA GLU A 457 15.88 23.39 -6.76
C GLU A 457 16.38 24.54 -5.88
N ALA A 458 16.61 24.27 -4.59
CA ALA A 458 17.24 25.22 -3.70
C ALA A 458 18.70 25.53 -4.11
N GLU A 459 19.49 24.51 -4.45
CA GLU A 459 20.86 24.70 -4.96
C GLU A 459 20.87 25.49 -6.28
N LEU A 460 19.98 25.16 -7.21
CA LEU A 460 19.85 25.88 -8.48
C LEU A 460 19.47 27.36 -8.28
N LEU A 461 18.55 27.64 -7.35
CA LEU A 461 18.16 29.01 -7.02
C LEU A 461 19.26 29.77 -6.28
N GLU A 462 20.07 29.09 -5.46
CA GLU A 462 21.23 29.69 -4.79
C GLU A 462 22.32 30.07 -5.80
N HIS A 463 22.57 29.21 -6.80
CA HIS A 463 23.50 29.53 -7.90
C HIS A 463 23.02 30.71 -8.75
N ALA A 464 21.71 30.93 -8.83
CA ALA A 464 21.10 31.97 -9.65
C ALA A 464 20.63 33.19 -8.84
N LYS A 465 21.09 33.37 -7.60
CA LYS A 465 20.65 34.44 -6.69
C LYS A 465 20.86 35.86 -7.20
N ASP A 466 21.85 36.05 -8.05
CA ASP A 466 22.25 37.35 -8.62
C ASP A 466 21.66 37.59 -10.03
N VAL A 467 20.75 36.72 -10.50
CA VAL A 467 20.09 36.86 -11.80
C VAL A 467 18.83 37.71 -11.66
N ASP A 468 18.81 38.84 -12.34
CA ASP A 468 17.64 39.74 -12.36
C ASP A 468 16.39 39.06 -12.93
N GLY A 469 15.27 39.25 -12.24
CA GLY A 469 13.97 38.69 -12.63
C GLY A 469 13.72 37.25 -12.18
N LEU A 470 14.71 36.56 -11.60
CA LEU A 470 14.52 35.23 -11.01
C LEU A 470 14.00 35.33 -9.57
N VAL A 471 13.27 34.29 -9.14
CA VAL A 471 12.83 34.18 -7.74
C VAL A 471 14.02 33.99 -6.80
N LYS A 472 14.02 34.70 -5.67
CA LYS A 472 15.07 34.61 -4.67
C LYS A 472 14.76 33.52 -3.65
N LEU A 473 15.74 32.68 -3.35
CA LEU A 473 15.61 31.68 -2.29
C LEU A 473 15.67 32.37 -0.92
N VAL A 474 14.61 32.23 -0.13
CA VAL A 474 14.53 32.81 1.23
C VAL A 474 14.78 31.74 2.31
N GLY A 475 14.40 30.50 2.02
CA GLY A 475 14.59 29.37 2.93
C GLY A 475 14.36 28.05 2.21
N SER A 476 15.08 27.01 2.63
CA SER A 476 14.88 25.65 2.14
C SER A 476 15.10 24.62 3.24
N ARG A 477 14.52 23.43 3.05
CA ARG A 477 14.73 22.26 3.92
C ARG A 477 14.31 21.02 3.14
N ASP A 478 15.14 19.99 3.14
CA ASP A 478 14.72 18.65 2.76
C ASP A 478 13.95 18.01 3.94
N SER A 479 12.81 17.40 3.64
CA SER A 479 12.05 16.58 4.59
C SER A 479 12.46 15.11 4.44
N VAL A 480 11.52 14.19 4.55
CA VAL A 480 11.74 12.75 4.51
C VAL A 480 11.90 12.19 3.08
N LYS A 481 12.66 11.12 2.92
CA LYS A 481 12.71 10.34 1.66
C LYS A 481 11.67 9.23 1.62
N ILE A 482 11.17 8.89 0.43
CA ILE A 482 10.28 7.71 0.26
C ILE A 482 10.97 6.42 0.71
N SER A 483 12.28 6.27 0.46
CA SER A 483 13.06 5.12 0.92
C SER A 483 13.11 5.01 2.44
N GLU A 484 13.14 6.14 3.15
CA GLU A 484 13.08 6.19 4.62
C GLU A 484 11.66 5.88 5.11
N LEU A 485 10.63 6.47 4.48
CA LEU A 485 9.24 6.16 4.77
C LEU A 485 8.91 4.68 4.57
N ARG A 486 9.54 4.03 3.59
CA ARG A 486 9.36 2.60 3.27
C ARG A 486 10.42 1.69 3.91
N ALA A 487 11.32 2.21 4.74
CA ALA A 487 12.36 1.40 5.38
C ALA A 487 11.77 0.22 6.16
N GLY A 488 12.36 -0.97 6.00
CA GLY A 488 11.87 -2.22 6.61
C GLY A 488 10.78 -2.95 5.80
N LEU A 489 10.35 -2.41 4.66
CA LEU A 489 9.51 -3.10 3.69
C LEU A 489 10.36 -3.68 2.57
N LYS A 490 9.97 -4.84 2.03
CA LYS A 490 10.57 -5.41 0.82
C LYS A 490 9.53 -5.45 -0.30
N PHE A 491 9.89 -4.92 -1.47
CA PHE A 491 9.06 -4.91 -2.66
C PHE A 491 9.69 -5.76 -3.75
N THR A 492 8.87 -6.55 -4.46
CA THR A 492 9.32 -7.32 -5.62
C THR A 492 8.42 -7.02 -6.83
N HIS A 493 8.92 -7.28 -8.04
CA HIS A 493 8.11 -7.12 -9.25
C HIS A 493 6.87 -8.02 -9.28
N GLU A 494 6.92 -9.18 -8.62
CA GLU A 494 5.80 -10.11 -8.50
C GLU A 494 4.64 -9.55 -7.66
N MET A 495 4.93 -8.61 -6.76
CA MET A 495 3.93 -7.92 -5.95
C MET A 495 3.15 -6.87 -6.75
N VAL A 496 3.61 -6.48 -7.94
CA VAL A 496 2.96 -5.44 -8.74
C VAL A 496 1.60 -5.93 -9.24
N LYS A 497 0.53 -5.27 -8.81
CA LYS A 497 -0.83 -5.59 -9.24
C LYS A 497 -1.17 -4.85 -10.53
N ASP A 498 -1.67 -5.59 -11.53
CA ASP A 498 -2.22 -4.99 -12.74
C ASP A 498 -3.57 -4.32 -12.45
N THR A 499 -3.63 -3.01 -12.62
CA THR A 499 -4.85 -2.19 -12.44
C THR A 499 -5.65 -2.02 -13.73
N ARG A 500 -5.13 -2.49 -14.87
CA ARG A 500 -5.82 -2.38 -16.16
C ARG A 500 -7.12 -3.18 -16.15
N PRO A 501 -8.15 -2.74 -16.90
CA PRO A 501 -9.30 -3.60 -17.16
C PRO A 501 -8.82 -4.94 -17.72
N LYS A 502 -9.43 -6.05 -17.29
CA LYS A 502 -9.29 -7.33 -17.97
C LYS A 502 -9.97 -7.18 -19.33
N ASP A 503 -9.24 -6.70 -20.34
CA ASP A 503 -9.82 -6.50 -21.66
C ASP A 503 -10.23 -7.88 -22.23
N LYS A 504 -11.51 -8.01 -22.59
CA LYS A 504 -11.87 -8.97 -23.65
C LYS A 504 -11.13 -8.49 -24.90
N ALA A 505 -10.26 -9.33 -25.45
CA ALA A 505 -9.41 -9.02 -26.59
C ALA A 505 -10.15 -8.19 -27.65
N MET A 506 -9.78 -6.91 -27.76
CA MET A 506 -10.03 -6.11 -28.95
C MET A 506 -8.66 -5.92 -29.59
N ALA A 507 -8.37 -6.76 -30.58
CA ALA A 507 -7.20 -6.67 -31.42
C ALA A 507 -7.28 -5.39 -32.27
N THR A 508 -6.64 -4.32 -31.83
CA THR A 508 -6.09 -3.30 -32.75
C THR A 508 -4.91 -2.62 -32.06
N PRO A 509 -3.70 -2.60 -32.63
CA PRO A 509 -2.58 -1.86 -32.08
C PRO A 509 -2.89 -0.36 -32.18
N LEU A 510 -2.91 0.36 -31.06
CA LEU A 510 -2.84 1.82 -31.08
C LEU A 510 -1.36 2.20 -31.19
N GLU A 511 -0.95 2.65 -32.38
CA GLU A 511 0.33 3.33 -32.55
C GLU A 511 0.31 4.69 -31.85
N PHE A 512 1.39 4.99 -31.13
CA PHE A 512 1.64 6.27 -30.50
C PHE A 512 2.44 7.15 -31.45
N THR A 513 1.96 8.36 -31.71
CA THR A 513 2.81 9.44 -32.23
C THR A 513 2.43 10.75 -31.54
N GLU A 514 3.44 11.36 -30.92
CA GLU A 514 3.50 12.75 -30.42
C GLU A 514 2.22 13.38 -29.86
N GLY A 515 1.88 13.03 -28.62
CA GLY A 515 1.40 14.00 -27.62
C GLY A 515 0.01 14.62 -27.78
N TYR A 516 -0.77 14.33 -28.83
CA TYR A 516 -2.14 14.83 -28.99
C TYR A 516 -3.10 13.74 -29.50
N MET A 517 -4.26 13.57 -28.86
CA MET A 517 -5.38 12.80 -29.42
C MET A 517 -6.44 13.76 -29.99
N LEU A 518 -6.74 13.63 -31.27
CA LEU A 518 -7.87 14.27 -31.94
C LEU A 518 -9.16 13.53 -31.57
N ASP A 519 -10.17 14.27 -31.13
CA ASP A 519 -11.49 13.76 -30.75
C ASP A 519 -12.23 13.24 -32.01
N GLN A 520 -12.19 11.93 -32.28
CA GLN A 520 -13.07 11.33 -33.29
C GLN A 520 -14.47 11.19 -32.71
N LYS A 521 -15.31 12.22 -32.93
CA LYS A 521 -16.76 12.11 -32.76
C LYS A 521 -17.27 10.95 -33.62
N LYS A 522 -17.70 9.86 -32.98
CA LYS A 522 -18.42 8.76 -33.62
C LYS A 522 -19.72 9.28 -34.22
N SER A 523 -19.73 9.53 -35.52
CA SER A 523 -20.95 9.66 -36.31
C SER A 523 -21.65 8.31 -36.36
N THR A 524 -22.82 8.20 -35.74
CA THR A 524 -23.70 7.05 -35.86
C THR A 524 -24.45 7.10 -37.19
N SER A 525 -23.93 6.44 -38.22
CA SER A 525 -24.70 6.13 -39.43
C SER A 525 -25.51 4.85 -39.20
N ARG A 526 -26.80 5.00 -38.85
CA ARG A 526 -27.81 3.93 -38.93
C ARG A 526 -28.22 3.75 -40.40
N THR A 527 -27.86 2.62 -40.98
CA THR A 527 -28.41 2.12 -42.23
C THR A 527 -29.88 1.73 -42.04
N VAL A 528 -30.81 2.52 -42.56
CA VAL A 528 -32.19 2.07 -42.83
C VAL A 528 -32.57 2.45 -44.25
N LYS A 529 -32.75 1.38 -45.03
CA LYS A 529 -33.41 1.20 -46.33
C LYS A 529 -34.10 2.42 -46.94
N GLN A 530 -33.61 2.85 -48.11
CA GLN A 530 -34.33 3.70 -49.06
C GLN A 530 -35.61 3.00 -49.56
N LYS A 531 -36.76 3.70 -49.44
CA LYS A 531 -37.92 3.49 -50.30
C LYS A 531 -38.37 4.86 -50.82
N ARG A 532 -38.31 5.01 -52.15
CA ARG A 532 -38.76 6.19 -52.90
C ARG A 532 -40.23 6.52 -52.60
N LYS A 533 -40.55 7.80 -52.35
CA LYS A 533 -41.75 8.45 -52.94
C LYS A 533 -41.61 9.98 -52.92
N ARG A 534 -42.01 10.58 -54.04
CA ARG A 534 -42.07 12.02 -54.37
C ARG A 534 -43.24 12.73 -53.67
N ASN A 535 -43.15 14.07 -53.65
CA ASN A 535 -44.19 15.12 -53.67
C ASN A 535 -43.90 16.14 -52.53
N SER A 536 -43.39 17.33 -52.82
CA SER A 536 -44.00 18.54 -53.41
C SER A 536 -44.64 19.43 -52.34
N GLU A 537 -44.44 20.74 -52.53
CA GLU A 537 -45.14 21.88 -51.89
C GLU A 537 -44.70 22.28 -50.46
N VAL A 538 -44.67 23.54 -50.03
CA VAL A 538 -44.62 24.93 -50.60
C VAL A 538 -44.68 25.84 -49.34
N ASN A 539 -44.05 27.03 -49.39
CA ASN A 539 -44.22 28.20 -48.51
C ASN A 539 -43.77 28.08 -47.03
N GLU A 540 -43.31 29.11 -46.31
CA GLU A 540 -43.23 30.58 -46.48
C GLU A 540 -42.17 31.07 -45.47
N ALA A 541 -41.22 31.94 -45.87
CA ALA A 541 -41.14 33.37 -45.54
C ALA A 541 -40.98 33.72 -44.04
N GLY A 542 -39.88 34.42 -43.70
CA GLY A 542 -39.60 34.94 -42.36
C GLY A 542 -38.20 35.55 -42.19
N THR A 543 -37.94 36.59 -42.97
CA THR A 543 -37.04 37.76 -42.85
C THR A 543 -36.17 37.96 -41.59
N GLU A 544 -34.86 38.22 -41.77
CA GLU A 544 -34.13 39.50 -41.45
C GLU A 544 -33.56 39.56 -40.00
N TYR A 545 -32.33 39.92 -39.63
CA TYR A 545 -31.13 40.62 -40.14
C TYR A 545 -29.89 39.80 -39.66
N GLY A 546 -28.69 39.77 -40.25
CA GLY A 546 -27.99 40.77 -41.06
C GLY A 546 -26.85 41.43 -40.27
N ARG A 547 -25.65 40.80 -40.19
CA ARG A 547 -24.36 41.51 -40.39
C ARG A 547 -23.18 40.55 -40.57
N SER A 548 -22.41 40.86 -41.60
CA SER A 548 -21.25 40.15 -42.15
C SER A 548 -20.07 41.11 -42.23
N SER A 549 -18.85 40.62 -41.95
CA SER A 549 -17.59 40.98 -42.64
C SER A 549 -16.52 39.95 -42.19
N LYS A 550 -16.00 38.99 -43.00
CA LYS A 550 -15.09 39.06 -44.17
C LYS A 550 -13.99 40.11 -43.96
N ARG A 551 -12.67 39.87 -44.01
CA ARG A 551 -11.74 39.08 -44.88
C ARG A 551 -10.34 39.23 -44.20
N ALA A 552 -9.21 38.57 -44.49
CA ALA A 552 -8.75 37.59 -45.48
C ALA A 552 -7.40 36.99 -45.00
N ARG A 553 -7.01 35.90 -45.67
CA ARG A 553 -5.81 35.05 -45.52
C ARG A 553 -4.51 35.71 -46.01
N SER A 554 -3.38 35.19 -45.54
CA SER A 554 -2.21 34.89 -46.38
C SER A 554 -1.52 33.60 -45.89
N SER A 555 -0.87 32.91 -46.83
CA SER A 555 -0.49 31.50 -46.80
C SER A 555 0.95 31.33 -47.26
N ALA A 556 1.73 30.51 -46.55
CA ALA A 556 2.88 29.71 -47.02
C ALA A 556 3.20 28.74 -45.87
N GLY A 557 3.30 27.42 -45.99
CA GLY A 557 3.80 26.60 -47.08
C GLY A 557 4.99 25.81 -46.50
N CYS A 558 4.71 24.69 -45.82
CA CYS A 558 5.72 23.83 -45.19
C CYS A 558 5.88 22.54 -46.00
N GLN A 559 7.11 22.16 -46.34
CA GLN A 559 7.49 20.83 -46.82
C GLN A 559 8.60 20.24 -45.93
N PRO A 560 8.66 18.90 -45.81
CA PRO A 560 9.41 18.21 -44.75
C PRO A 560 10.85 17.89 -45.18
N ILE A 561 11.80 18.03 -44.25
CA ILE A 561 13.19 17.60 -44.46
C ILE A 561 13.37 16.17 -43.93
N ARG A 562 14.01 15.38 -44.79
CA ARG A 562 14.30 13.95 -44.74
C ARG A 562 15.49 13.67 -43.82
N HIS A 563 15.41 12.58 -43.06
CA HIS A 563 16.55 11.95 -42.37
C HIS A 563 17.70 11.64 -43.33
N GLN A 564 18.93 11.93 -42.92
CA GLN A 564 20.14 11.26 -43.40
C GLN A 564 21.04 10.90 -42.22
N ASN A 565 21.45 9.62 -42.24
CA ASN A 565 22.50 9.01 -41.45
C ASN A 565 23.84 9.74 -41.61
N LEU A 566 24.70 9.70 -40.59
CA LEU A 566 26.15 9.71 -40.75
C LEU A 566 26.78 8.96 -39.57
N GLU A 567 27.32 7.79 -39.88
CA GLU A 567 28.37 7.10 -39.12
C GLU A 567 29.72 7.83 -39.30
N GLU A 568 30.67 7.43 -38.45
CA GLU A 568 32.12 7.70 -38.47
C GLU A 568 32.58 9.09 -38.02
N TYR A 569 33.35 9.12 -36.92
CA TYR A 569 34.81 9.31 -36.99
C TYR A 569 35.45 8.96 -35.63
N LEU A 570 36.30 7.93 -35.67
CA LEU A 570 37.33 7.61 -34.68
C LEU A 570 38.64 8.29 -35.08
N LEU A 571 39.45 8.60 -34.07
CA LEU A 571 40.91 8.86 -34.04
C LEU A 571 41.41 10.31 -33.91
N THR A 572 42.43 10.40 -33.05
CA THR A 572 43.39 11.49 -32.76
C THR A 572 42.81 12.68 -32.00
N THR A 573 43.21 13.01 -30.77
CA THR A 573 44.53 12.91 -30.10
C THR A 573 44.34 12.89 -28.59
#